data_AF-A0A8C9EXQ2-F1
#
_entry.id   AF-A0A8C9EXQ2-F1
#
_cell.length_a   1.000
_cell.length_b   1.000
_cell.length_c   1.000
_cell.angle_alpha   90.00
_cell.angle_beta   90.00
_cell.angle_gamma   90.00
#
_symmetry.space_group_name_H-M   'P 1'
#
loop_
_entity.id
_entity.type
_entity.pdbx_description
1 polymer ?
#
loop_
_entity_poly.entity_id
_entity_poly.type
_entity_poly.pdbx_seq_one_letter_code
_entity_poly.pdbx_strand_id
1 'polypeptide(L)' 'MFLQCYSDERGQRVYTLKKLSPAGLPTSSAHPARFSPDDRFSRHRLALKRRFGILPTQRPRPLL' A
#
# COMPACT_ATOMS: atom_id res chain seq x y z
N MET A 1 11.85 -10.56 2.47
CA MET A 1 11.45 -10.64 3.89
C MET A 1 10.35 -11.68 4.06
N PHE A 2 10.35 -12.40 5.17
CA PHE A 2 9.44 -13.55 5.37
C PHE A 2 8.08 -13.15 5.94
N LEU A 3 8.00 -12.07 6.73
CA LEU A 3 6.76 -11.65 7.37
C LEU A 3 5.72 -11.21 6.33
N GLN A 4 4.56 -11.86 6.37
CA GLN A 4 3.39 -11.56 5.56
C GLN A 4 2.27 -11.00 6.44
N CYS A 5 1.28 -10.37 5.81
CA CYS A 5 0.05 -9.94 6.45
C CYS A 5 -1.16 -10.06 5.51
N TYR A 6 -2.34 -10.15 6.09
CA TYR A 6 -3.62 -9.97 5.42
C TYR A 6 -4.52 -9.05 6.27
N SER A 7 -5.58 -8.53 5.65
CA SER A 7 -6.58 -7.70 6.32
C SER A 7 -7.72 -8.57 6.84
N ASP A 8 -8.02 -8.47 8.12
CA ASP A 8 -9.19 -9.10 8.74
C ASP A 8 -10.48 -8.33 8.41
N GLU A 9 -11.65 -8.88 8.75
CA GLU A 9 -12.97 -8.27 8.54
C GLU A 9 -13.11 -6.91 9.24
N ARG A 10 -12.37 -6.73 10.34
CA ARG A 10 -12.27 -5.45 11.08
C ARG A 10 -11.31 -4.44 10.44
N GLY A 11 -10.71 -4.76 9.29
CA GLY A 11 -9.70 -3.95 8.61
C GLY A 11 -8.33 -3.95 9.29
N GLN A 12 -8.10 -4.83 10.28
CA GLN A 12 -6.84 -4.91 11.00
C GLN A 12 -5.85 -5.84 10.28
N ARG A 13 -4.56 -5.53 10.41
CA ARG A 13 -3.49 -6.38 9.84
C ARG A 13 -3.21 -7.57 10.74
N VAL A 14 -3.39 -8.78 10.21
CA VAL A 14 -3.00 -10.03 10.88
C VAL A 14 -1.70 -10.53 10.26
N TYR A 15 -0.68 -10.71 11.10
CA TYR A 15 0.64 -11.16 10.66
C TYR A 15 0.75 -12.67 10.60
N THR A 16 1.48 -13.17 9.61
CA THR A 16 1.69 -14.60 9.40
C THR A 16 2.97 -14.85 8.61
N LEU A 17 3.49 -16.07 8.67
CA LEU A 17 4.57 -16.55 7.80
C LEU A 17 4.04 -17.37 6.61
N LYS A 18 2.76 -17.74 6.66
CA LYS A 18 2.08 -18.49 5.58
C LYS A 18 1.86 -17.58 4.37
N LYS A 19 1.85 -18.17 3.18
CA LYS A 19 1.57 -17.46 1.91
C LYS A 19 0.08 -17.31 1.60
N LEU A 20 -0.76 -18.03 2.32
CA LEU A 20 -2.21 -18.02 2.19
C LEU A 20 -2.85 -17.64 3.53
N SER A 21 -3.90 -16.85 3.47
CA SER A 21 -4.77 -16.53 4.60
C SER A 21 -5.67 -17.73 4.95
N PRO A 22 -6.34 -17.74 6.10
CA PRO A 22 -7.32 -18.79 6.44
C PRO A 22 -8.43 -18.95 5.41
N ALA A 23 -8.77 -17.88 4.68
CA ALA A 23 -9.75 -17.89 3.59
C ALA A 23 -9.17 -18.34 2.24
N GLY A 24 -7.90 -18.77 2.19
CA GLY A 24 -7.22 -19.18 0.96
C GLY A 24 -6.74 -18.04 0.06
N LEU A 25 -6.86 -16.77 0.50
CA LEU A 25 -6.38 -15.61 -0.27
C LEU A 25 -4.86 -15.43 -0.11
N PRO A 26 -4.14 -14.96 -1.15
CA PRO A 26 -2.72 -14.71 -1.05
C PRO A 26 -2.41 -13.59 -0.05
N THR A 27 -1.44 -13.83 0.82
CA THR A 27 -0.96 -12.83 1.79
C THR A 27 0.01 -11.84 1.13
N SER A 28 0.06 -10.61 1.64
CA SER A 28 0.98 -9.57 1.16
C SER A 28 2.19 -9.41 2.08
N SER A 29 3.29 -8.85 1.57
CA SER A 29 4.45 -8.50 2.41
C SER A 29 4.06 -7.49 3.48
N ALA A 30 4.42 -7.77 4.74
CA ALA A 30 4.21 -6.84 5.85
C ALA A 30 5.10 -5.59 5.75
N HIS A 31 6.19 -5.68 5.00
CA HIS A 31 7.19 -4.63 4.89
C HIS A 31 6.92 -3.70 3.70
N PRO A 32 7.19 -2.39 3.84
CA PRO A 32 7.03 -1.44 2.76
C PRO A 32 8.03 -1.72 1.62
N ALA A 33 7.71 -1.22 0.43
CA ALA A 33 8.65 -1.20 -0.68
C ALA A 33 9.90 -0.38 -0.32
N ARG A 34 11.07 -0.83 -0.80
CA ARG A 34 12.34 -0.13 -0.57
C ARG A 34 12.28 1.29 -1.14
N PHE A 35 12.69 2.27 -0.33
CA PHE A 35 12.89 3.63 -0.80
C PHE A 35 14.18 3.74 -1.63
N SER A 36 14.12 4.49 -2.72
CA SER A 36 15.27 4.81 -3.57
C SER A 36 15.24 6.31 -3.89
N PRO A 37 16.29 7.08 -3.59
CA PRO A 37 16.31 8.52 -3.88
C PRO A 37 16.15 8.84 -5.38
N ASP A 38 16.73 8.02 -6.26
CA ASP A 38 16.70 8.21 -7.72
C ASP A 38 15.29 7.99 -8.33
N ASP A 39 14.48 7.12 -7.72
CA ASP A 39 13.13 6.72 -8.15
C ASP A 39 12.73 7.06 -9.62
N ARG A 40 13.33 6.31 -10.56
CA ARG A 40 13.16 6.51 -12.02
C ARG A 40 11.69 6.44 -12.48
N PHE A 41 10.83 5.78 -11.70
CA PHE A 41 9.41 5.60 -12.02
C PHE A 41 8.49 6.56 -11.25
N SER A 42 9.05 7.57 -10.58
CA SER A 42 8.31 8.62 -9.88
C SER A 42 7.22 9.27 -10.73
N ARG A 43 7.54 9.61 -12.00
CA ARG A 43 6.59 10.20 -12.96
C ARG A 43 5.36 9.30 -13.19
N HIS A 44 5.57 8.01 -13.38
CA HIS A 44 4.50 7.03 -13.61
C HIS A 44 3.62 6.88 -12.36
N ARG A 45 4.24 6.78 -11.18
CA ARG A 45 3.51 6.71 -9.91
C ARG A 45 2.65 7.96 -9.68
N LEU A 46 3.19 9.14 -9.99
CA LEU A 46 2.46 10.40 -9.84
C LEU A 46 1.30 10.51 -10.82
N ALA A 47 1.50 10.12 -12.09
CA ALA A 47 0.44 10.11 -13.09
C ALA A 47 -0.72 9.19 -12.69
N LEU A 48 -0.42 7.99 -12.17
CA LEU A 48 -1.44 7.06 -11.68
C LEU A 48 -2.21 7.63 -10.49
N LYS A 49 -1.52 8.21 -9.50
CA LYS A 49 -2.18 8.88 -8.36
C LYS A 49 -3.08 10.03 -8.79
N ARG A 50 -2.67 10.83 -9.79
CA ARG A 50 -3.49 11.92 -10.37
C ARG A 50 -4.77 11.38 -11.00
N ARG A 51 -4.66 10.32 -11.82
CA ARG A 51 -5.80 9.69 -12.50
C ARG A 51 -6.88 9.19 -11.54
N PHE A 52 -6.49 8.66 -10.38
CA PHE A 52 -7.41 8.14 -9.37
C PHE A 52 -7.79 9.16 -8.28
N GLY A 53 -7.38 10.43 -8.38
CA GLY A 53 -7.76 11.44 -7.39
C GLY A 53 -7.12 11.25 -6.00
N ILE A 54 -6.02 10.50 -5.90
CA ILE A 54 -5.40 10.11 -4.62
C ILE A 54 -4.44 11.18 -4.09
N LEU A 55 -4.04 12.16 -4.91
CA LEU A 55 -3.06 13.16 -4.46
C LEU A 55 -3.66 14.11 -3.43
N PRO A 56 -2.95 14.39 -2.32
CA PRO A 56 -3.38 15.40 -1.35
C PRO A 56 -3.60 16.77 -1.96
N THR A 57 -2.81 17.13 -2.97
CA THR A 57 -2.91 18.42 -3.69
C THR A 57 -4.17 18.55 -4.55
N GLN A 58 -4.91 17.47 -4.78
CA GLN A 58 -6.20 17.53 -5.49
C GLN A 58 -7.35 17.91 -4.55
N ARG A 59 -7.14 17.85 -3.23
CA ARG A 59 -8.14 18.26 -2.24
C ARG A 59 -8.05 19.77 -2.02
N PRO A 60 -9.20 20.44 -1.75
CA PRO A 60 -9.17 21.83 -1.34
C PRO A 60 -8.32 21.98 -0.08
N ARG A 61 -7.66 23.14 0.06
CA ARG A 61 -6.92 23.46 1.27
C ARG A 61 -7.90 23.41 2.46
N PRO A 62 -7.60 22.67 3.54
CA PRO A 62 -8.45 22.69 4.72
C PRO A 62 -8.52 24.13 5.24
N LEU A 63 -9.74 24.64 5.40
CA LEU A 63 -9.96 25.90 6.13
C LEU A 63 -9.71 25.59 7.61
N LEU A 64 -8.86 26.40 8.25
CA LEU A 64 -8.52 26.27 9.67
C LEU A 64 -9.75 26.49 10.55
#